data_AF-A0A852VRU7-F1
#
_entry.id   AF-A0A852VRU7-F1
#
_cell.length_a   1.000
_cell.length_b   1.000
_cell.length_c   1.000
_cell.angle_alpha   90.00
_cell.angle_beta   90.00
_cell.angle_gamma   90.00
#
_symmetry.space_group_name_H-M   'P 1'
#
loop_
_entity.id
_entity.type
_entity.pdbx_description
1 polymer ?
#
loop_
_entity_poly.entity_id
_entity_poly.type
_entity_poly.pdbx_seq_one_letter_code
_entity_poly.pdbx_strand_id
1 'polypeptide(L)'
;MSVQSAAELTRARTARRYVAILLVVAGVIACGLSIAGISGGALGEFRLLVTIGFLLLGPGWAAAGFLRRAPAAHVWLLTLGVGTAVTLIGGQLMVSLGLWYPSVALFVVTLLSVPFLLRHAVVAQ
;
A
#
# COMPACT_ATOMS: atom_id res chain seq x y z
N MET A 1 -30.84 -9.61 -6.51
CA MET A 1 -29.88 -9.05 -5.52
C MET A 1 -29.85 -10.00 -4.34
N SER A 2 -28.81 -10.83 -4.19
CA SER A 2 -28.68 -11.67 -3.00
C SER A 2 -28.33 -10.79 -1.80
N VAL A 3 -29.11 -10.91 -0.72
CA VAL A 3 -28.81 -10.22 0.54
C VAL A 3 -27.60 -10.92 1.15
N GLN A 4 -26.46 -10.22 1.23
CA GLN A 4 -25.26 -10.77 1.86
C GLN A 4 -25.54 -11.06 3.34
N SER A 5 -25.12 -12.24 3.79
CA SER A 5 -25.26 -12.64 5.19
C SER A 5 -24.40 -11.75 6.09
N ALA A 6 -24.85 -11.50 7.32
CA ALA A 6 -24.10 -10.74 8.32
C ALA A 6 -22.67 -11.31 8.54
N ALA A 7 -22.49 -12.62 8.40
CA ALA A 7 -21.19 -13.29 8.52
C ALA A 7 -20.23 -12.99 7.35
N GLU A 8 -20.74 -12.76 6.14
CA GLU A 8 -19.91 -12.42 4.98
C GLU A 8 -19.41 -10.97 5.08
N LEU A 9 -20.27 -10.07 5.56
CA LEU A 9 -19.94 -8.67 5.79
C LEU A 9 -18.86 -8.51 6.88
N THR A 10 -18.94 -9.28 7.97
CA THR A 10 -17.91 -9.24 9.03
C THR A 10 -16.59 -9.82 8.53
N ARG A 11 -16.60 -10.94 7.79
CA ARG A 11 -15.39 -11.52 7.20
C ARG A 11 -14.71 -10.53 6.22
N ALA A 12 -15.49 -9.84 5.40
CA ALA A 12 -14.96 -8.86 4.45
C ALA A 12 -14.29 -7.66 5.15
N ARG A 13 -14.89 -7.13 6.24
CA ARG A 13 -14.28 -6.06 7.03
C ARG A 13 -12.97 -6.49 7.67
N THR A 14 -12.98 -7.68 8.27
CA THR A 14 -11.80 -8.26 8.91
C THR A 14 -10.66 -8.47 7.91
N ALA A 15 -10.96 -9.01 6.73
CA ALA A 15 -9.97 -9.16 5.67
C ALA A 15 -9.38 -7.80 5.25
N ARG A 16 -10.20 -6.76 5.11
CA ARG A 16 -9.72 -5.42 4.75
C ARG A 16 -8.78 -4.82 5.80
N ARG A 17 -9.10 -5.03 7.07
CA ARG A 17 -8.26 -4.62 8.20
C ARG A 17 -6.91 -5.33 8.17
N TYR A 18 -6.89 -6.65 7.96
CA TYR A 18 -5.65 -7.40 7.88
C TYR A 18 -4.74 -6.93 6.75
N VAL A 19 -5.30 -6.69 5.56
CA VAL A 19 -4.52 -6.16 4.43
C VAL A 19 -3.93 -4.79 4.77
N ALA A 20 -4.71 -3.89 5.39
CA ALA A 20 -4.20 -2.59 5.80
C ALA A 20 -3.03 -2.70 6.79
N ILE A 21 -3.13 -3.59 7.79
CA ILE A 21 -2.06 -3.84 8.76
C ILE A 21 -0.82 -4.41 8.08
N LEU A 22 -0.99 -5.42 7.21
CA LEU A 22 0.11 -6.02 6.46
C LEU A 22 0.84 -4.99 5.59
N LEU A 23 0.10 -4.07 4.96
CA LEU A 23 0.69 -3.00 4.16
C LEU A 23 1.45 -1.98 5.01
N VAL A 24 0.95 -1.65 6.21
CA VAL A 24 1.70 -0.81 7.16
C VAL A 24 3.01 -1.49 7.54
N VAL A 25 2.96 -2.76 7.92
CA VAL A 25 4.15 -3.55 8.29
C VAL A 25 5.12 -3.62 7.12
N ALA A 26 4.65 -3.89 5.91
CA ALA A 26 5.46 -3.93 4.69
C ALA A 26 6.16 -2.60 4.43
N GLY A 27 5.44 -1.47 4.52
CA GLY A 27 6.03 -0.13 4.35
C GLY A 27 7.11 0.17 5.38
N VAL A 28 6.86 -0.13 6.66
CA VAL A 28 7.83 0.07 7.74
C VAL A 28 9.07 -0.82 7.56
N ILE A 29 8.89 -2.10 7.22
CA ILE A 29 9.99 -3.02 6.93
C ILE A 29 10.79 -2.54 5.74
N ALA A 30 10.15 -2.18 4.62
CA ALA A 30 10.83 -1.66 3.43
C ALA A 30 11.68 -0.42 3.77
N CYS A 31 11.13 0.50 4.56
CA CYS A 31 11.86 1.67 5.02
C CYS A 31 13.05 1.29 5.92
N GLY A 32 12.85 0.41 6.90
CA GLY A 32 13.90 -0.05 7.80
C GLY A 32 15.06 -0.75 7.06
N LEU A 33 14.73 -1.65 6.13
CA LEU A 33 15.73 -2.33 5.29
C LEU A 33 16.44 -1.36 4.33
N SER A 34 15.76 -0.30 3.86
CA SER A 34 16.38 0.75 3.06
C SER A 34 17.36 1.59 3.89
N ILE A 35 16.99 1.96 5.12
CA ILE A 35 17.86 2.72 6.04
C ILE A 35 19.09 1.90 6.43
N ALA A 36 18.92 0.59 6.66
CA ALA A 36 20.01 -0.33 6.96
C ALA A 36 20.96 -0.57 5.76
N GLY A 37 20.72 0.04 4.60
CA GLY A 37 21.58 -0.08 3.42
C GLY A 37 21.59 -1.49 2.83
N ILE A 38 20.58 -2.33 3.10
CA ILE A 38 20.56 -3.73 2.67
C ILE A 38 20.34 -3.80 1.16
N SER A 39 21.41 -3.88 0.39
CA SER A 39 21.40 -4.04 -1.06
C SER A 39 22.16 -5.30 -1.47
N GLY A 40 21.51 -6.17 -2.23
CA GLY A 40 22.08 -7.44 -2.73
C GLY A 40 21.82 -8.65 -1.83
N GLY A 41 22.01 -9.85 -2.40
CA GLY A 41 21.70 -11.12 -1.76
C GLY A 41 20.20 -11.35 -1.50
N ALA A 42 19.87 -12.46 -0.83
CA ALA A 42 18.48 -12.85 -0.55
C ALA A 42 17.70 -11.79 0.25
N LEU A 43 18.35 -11.09 1.20
CA LEU A 43 17.71 -10.02 1.95
C LEU A 43 17.47 -8.75 1.11
N GLY A 44 18.37 -8.45 0.17
CA GLY A 44 18.18 -7.35 -0.79
C GLY A 44 17.03 -7.61 -1.76
N GLU A 45 16.91 -8.85 -2.25
CA GLU A 45 15.77 -9.28 -3.07
C GLU A 45 14.46 -9.22 -2.29
N PHE A 46 14.45 -9.72 -1.05
CA PHE A 46 13.30 -9.60 -0.17
C PHE A 46 12.88 -8.14 0.05
N ARG A 47 13.84 -7.25 0.33
CA ARG A 47 13.58 -5.80 0.44
C ARG A 47 12.92 -5.26 -0.82
N LEU A 48 13.44 -5.63 -2.00
CA LEU A 48 12.91 -5.16 -3.27
C LEU A 48 11.46 -5.63 -3.47
N LEU A 49 11.17 -6.91 -3.22
CA LEU A 49 9.83 -7.48 -3.34
C LEU A 49 8.84 -6.80 -2.40
N VAL A 50 9.21 -6.60 -1.14
CA VAL A 50 8.37 -5.90 -0.15
C VAL A 50 8.15 -4.45 -0.55
N THR A 51 9.18 -3.77 -1.06
CA THR A 51 9.09 -2.39 -1.54
C THR A 51 8.14 -2.29 -2.72
N ILE A 52 8.28 -3.15 -3.74
CA ILE A 52 7.41 -3.16 -4.91
C ILE A 52 5.97 -3.47 -4.50
N GLY A 53 5.75 -4.50 -3.69
CA GLY A 53 4.42 -4.85 -3.20
C GLY A 53 3.76 -3.70 -2.44
N PHE A 54 4.52 -3.01 -1.59
CA PHE A 54 4.02 -1.83 -0.88
C PHE A 54 3.73 -0.66 -1.82
N LEU A 55 4.61 -0.32 -2.77
CA LEU A 55 4.38 0.79 -3.69
C LEU A 55 3.16 0.57 -4.60
N LEU A 56 2.95 -0.68 -5.03
CA LEU A 56 1.82 -1.04 -5.89
C LEU A 56 0.48 -1.11 -5.13
N LEU A 57 0.48 -1.38 -3.83
CA LEU A 57 -0.75 -1.63 -3.06
C LEU A 57 -1.02 -0.61 -1.96
N GLY A 58 0.01 -0.14 -1.26
CA GLY A 58 -0.07 0.77 -0.11
C GLY A 58 -0.88 2.04 -0.36
N PRO A 59 -0.45 2.93 -1.27
CA PRO A 59 -1.17 4.18 -1.57
C PRO A 59 -2.58 3.94 -2.12
N GLY A 60 -2.76 2.88 -2.92
CA GLY A 60 -4.08 2.52 -3.45
C GLY A 60 -5.05 2.03 -2.38
N TRP A 61 -4.57 1.22 -1.42
CA TRP A 61 -5.39 0.72 -0.32
C TRP A 61 -5.73 1.83 0.69
N ALA A 62 -4.80 2.77 0.88
CA ALA A 62 -5.05 4.00 1.63
C ALA A 62 -6.20 4.80 1.00
N ALA A 63 -6.19 4.98 -0.33
CA ALA A 63 -7.26 5.66 -1.07
C ALA A 63 -8.58 4.88 -1.07
N ALA A 64 -8.53 3.54 -1.12
CA ALA A 64 -9.72 2.70 -1.10
C ALA A 64 -10.58 2.88 0.16
N GLY A 65 -10.02 3.41 1.25
CA GLY A 65 -10.75 3.68 2.50
C GLY A 65 -11.76 4.80 2.44
N PHE A 66 -11.78 5.56 1.35
CA PHE A 66 -12.79 6.56 1.10
C PHE A 66 -14.01 5.99 0.34
N LEU A 67 -13.92 4.77 -0.20
CA LEU A 67 -15.03 4.12 -0.89
C LEU A 67 -16.07 3.58 0.11
N ARG A 68 -17.25 4.21 0.14
CA ARG A 68 -18.39 3.72 0.94
C ARG A 68 -19.07 2.55 0.23
N ARG A 69 -19.19 1.39 0.91
CA ARG A 69 -19.96 0.21 0.45
C ARG A 69 -19.58 -0.32 -0.95
N ALA A 70 -18.32 -0.19 -1.34
CA ALA A 70 -17.86 -0.70 -2.63
C ALA A 70 -17.64 -2.23 -2.62
N PRO A 71 -18.03 -2.94 -3.71
CA PRO A 71 -17.69 -4.35 -3.91
C PRO A 71 -16.18 -4.60 -3.86
N ALA A 72 -15.75 -5.79 -3.44
CA ALA A 72 -14.33 -6.13 -3.29
C ALA A 72 -13.52 -5.92 -4.58
N ALA A 73 -14.07 -6.27 -5.75
CA ALA A 73 -13.41 -6.07 -7.03
C ALA A 73 -13.05 -4.60 -7.30
N HIS A 74 -13.96 -3.67 -6.98
CA HIS A 74 -13.72 -2.23 -7.18
C HIS A 74 -12.60 -1.71 -6.27
N VAL A 75 -12.53 -2.20 -5.03
CA VAL A 75 -11.46 -1.86 -4.08
C VAL A 75 -10.10 -2.32 -4.61
N TRP A 76 -10.01 -3.55 -5.10
CA TRP A 76 -8.76 -4.08 -5.67
C TRP A 76 -8.35 -3.36 -6.96
N LEU A 77 -9.30 -3.09 -7.86
CA LEU A 77 -9.04 -2.32 -9.07
C LEU A 77 -8.52 -0.92 -8.77
N LEU A 78 -9.18 -0.21 -7.84
CA LEU A 78 -8.72 1.12 -7.41
C LEU A 78 -7.35 1.03 -6.73
N THR A 79 -7.12 0.01 -5.92
CA THR A 79 -5.83 -0.19 -5.24
C THR A 79 -4.69 -0.32 -6.26
N LEU A 80 -4.82 -1.25 -7.20
CA LEU A 80 -3.80 -1.50 -8.22
C LEU A 80 -3.63 -0.30 -9.14
N GLY A 81 -4.73 0.31 -9.59
CA GLY A 81 -4.68 1.48 -10.46
C GLY A 81 -3.98 2.67 -9.81
N VAL A 82 -4.39 3.03 -8.59
CA VAL A 82 -3.80 4.16 -7.86
C VAL A 82 -2.35 3.87 -7.48
N GLY A 83 -2.02 2.69 -6.98
CA GLY A 83 -0.64 2.38 -6.60
C GLY A 83 0.31 2.33 -7.80
N THR A 84 -0.13 1.75 -8.91
CA THR A 84 0.65 1.77 -10.16
C THR A 84 0.83 3.21 -10.66
N ALA A 85 -0.24 4.02 -10.70
CA ALA A 85 -0.17 5.40 -11.14
C ALA A 85 0.77 6.24 -10.27
N VAL A 86 0.65 6.17 -8.94
CA VAL A 86 1.54 6.89 -8.01
C VAL A 86 3.00 6.48 -8.21
N THR A 87 3.27 5.19 -8.38
CA THR A 87 4.62 4.68 -8.58
C THR A 87 5.23 5.16 -9.90
N LEU A 88 4.47 5.08 -11.00
CA LEU A 88 4.93 5.51 -12.32
C LEU A 88 5.11 7.02 -12.40
N ILE A 89 4.18 7.80 -11.84
CA ILE A 89 4.29 9.26 -11.77
C ILE A 89 5.50 9.65 -10.93
N GLY A 90 5.69 9.02 -9.76
CA GLY A 90 6.86 9.26 -8.93
C GLY A 90 8.17 8.96 -9.66
N GLY A 91 8.24 7.82 -10.36
CA GLY A 91 9.36 7.45 -11.22
C GLY A 91 9.63 8.49 -12.30
N GLN A 92 8.59 8.87 -13.04
CA GLN A 92 8.69 9.85 -14.12
C GLN A 92 9.12 11.23 -13.61
N LEU A 93 8.62 11.67 -12.46
CA LEU A 93 9.03 12.94 -11.84
C LEU A 93 10.50 12.91 -11.45
N MET A 94 11.00 11.84 -10.83
CA MET A 94 12.42 11.70 -10.49
C MET A 94 13.31 11.79 -11.73
N VAL A 95 12.92 11.14 -12.82
CA VAL A 95 13.64 11.20 -14.10
C VAL A 95 13.59 12.61 -14.69
N SER A 96 12.42 13.23 -14.74
CA SER A 96 12.22 14.54 -15.38
C SER A 96 12.91 15.67 -14.62
N LEU A 97 13.04 15.55 -13.30
CA LEU A 97 13.71 16.53 -12.44
C LEU A 97 15.22 16.25 -12.28
N GLY A 98 15.73 15.12 -12.78
CA GLY A 98 17.12 14.70 -12.56
C GLY A 98 17.44 14.32 -11.11
N LEU A 99 16.42 14.06 -10.29
CA LEU A 99 16.53 13.77 -8.86
C LEU A 99 16.24 12.28 -8.60
N TRP A 100 17.24 11.43 -8.82
CA TRP A 100 17.08 9.98 -8.65
C TRP A 100 17.28 9.53 -7.19
N TYR A 101 16.24 9.72 -6.37
CA TYR A 101 16.24 9.33 -4.95
C TYR A 101 15.10 8.36 -4.61
N PRO A 102 15.15 7.10 -5.09
CA PRO A 102 14.06 6.13 -4.89
C PRO A 102 13.78 5.83 -3.41
N SER A 103 14.79 5.88 -2.54
CA SER A 103 14.61 5.71 -1.09
C SER A 103 13.78 6.85 -0.49
N VAL A 104 14.01 8.10 -0.92
CA VAL A 104 13.23 9.25 -0.46
C VAL A 104 11.78 9.13 -0.93
N ALA A 105 11.58 8.73 -2.19
CA ALA A 105 10.24 8.46 -2.72
C ALA A 105 9.50 7.40 -1.89
N LEU A 106 10.17 6.29 -1.54
CA LEU A 106 9.61 5.26 -0.65
C LEU A 106 9.20 5.84 0.72
N PHE A 107 10.06 6.66 1.33
CA PHE A 107 9.75 7.28 2.63
C PHE A 107 8.55 8.21 2.54
N VAL A 108 8.47 9.03 1.50
CA VAL A 108 7.34 9.95 1.27
C VAL A 108 6.04 9.16 1.07
N VAL A 109 6.03 8.15 0.19
CA VAL A 109 4.83 7.33 -0.05
C VAL A 109 4.41 6.60 1.21
N THR A 110 5.37 6.07 1.99
CA THR A 110 5.08 5.42 3.27
C THR A 110 4.48 6.40 4.28
N LEU A 111 5.11 7.56 4.46
CA LEU A 111 4.64 8.59 5.38
C LEU A 111 3.23 9.07 5.05
N LEU A 112 2.92 9.23 3.76
CA LEU A 112 1.59 9.62 3.32
C LEU A 112 0.57 8.49 3.46
N SER A 113 0.93 7.23 3.18
CA SER A 113 -0.03 6.11 3.16
C SER A 113 -0.35 5.56 4.54
N VAL A 114 0.66 5.45 5.42
CA VAL A 114 0.54 4.76 6.73
C VAL A 114 -0.55 5.36 7.62
N PRO A 115 -0.70 6.70 7.79
CA PRO A 115 -1.76 7.26 8.62
C PRO A 115 -3.16 6.85 8.15
N PHE A 116 -3.39 6.84 6.84
CA PHE A 116 -4.67 6.41 6.27
C PHE A 116 -4.89 4.91 6.42
N LEU A 117 -3.86 4.08 6.22
CA LEU A 117 -3.93 2.64 6.43
C LEU A 117 -4.23 2.30 7.89
N LEU A 118 -3.60 2.99 8.85
CA LEU A 118 -3.85 2.82 10.28
C LEU A 118 -5.27 3.26 10.65
N ARG A 119 -5.71 4.42 10.15
CA ARG A 119 -7.12 4.86 10.29
C ARG A 119 -8.06 3.77 9.78
N HIS A 120 -7.76 3.18 8.63
CA HIS A 120 -8.56 2.11 8.04
C HIS A 120 -8.59 0.86 8.91
N ALA A 121 -7.46 0.49 9.50
CA ALA A 121 -7.32 -0.68 10.36
C ALA A 121 -8.05 -0.52 11.70
N VAL A 122 -8.08 0.69 12.26
CA VAL A 122 -8.72 0.99 13.55
C VAL A 122 -10.22 1.27 13.38
N VAL A 123 -10.58 2.08 12.39
CA VAL A 123 -11.95 2.60 12.21
C VAL A 123 -12.81 1.66 11.36
N ALA A 124 -12.29 0.51 10.90
CA ALA A 124 -12.95 -0.44 10.01
C ALA A 124 -14.48 -0.51 10.25
N GLN A 125 -15.22 0.24 9.42
CA GLN A 125 -16.67 0.44 9.51
C GLN A 125 -17.39 -0.76 8.91
#